data_AF-A0A4R4IRF2-F1
#
_entry.id   AF-A0A4R4IRF2-F1
#
_cell.length_a   1.000
_cell.length_b   1.000
_cell.length_c   1.000
_cell.angle_alpha   90.00
_cell.angle_beta   90.00
_cell.angle_gamma   90.00
#
_symmetry.space_group_name_H-M   'P 1'
#
loop_
_entity.id
_entity.type
_entity.pdbx_description
1 polymer ?
#
loop_
_entity_poly.entity_id
_entity_poly.type
_entity_poly.pdbx_seq_one_letter_code
_entity_poly.pdbx_strand_id
1 'polypeptide(L)'
;MYCLPNALPDELLFSRIIRFLSVSGLSTSKFLLTVYDSPKASIHPYLTAGLSHLAELSDEEVDNLLYQQTLAPVFMRCLPLHSNEIYLGLISSNNYTATRASQLSCVREREPLSLKCCPQCVKSDIGNHGVAYWHRSHQIPGIEACSKHPIWLVHVALPDRIRTNIGLPEINDLCRKSSQSSFELARYANKFLSAKEESYPKISLDFYRERLRELDSVVIRYLTKEQDSGSEQRQEMMHYF
;
A
#
# COMPACT_ATOMS: atom_id res chain seq x y z
N MET A 1 2.72 19.65 -19.53
CA MET A 1 3.58 19.01 -18.52
C MET A 1 2.72 18.78 -17.28
N TYR A 2 2.52 17.53 -16.86
CA TYR A 2 1.76 17.23 -15.64
C TYR A 2 2.73 17.22 -14.46
N CYS A 3 2.71 18.26 -13.63
CA CYS A 3 3.54 18.32 -12.43
C CYS A 3 2.76 17.76 -11.24
N LEU A 4 3.17 16.61 -10.71
CA LEU A 4 2.59 16.09 -9.46
C LEU A 4 2.96 17.05 -8.31
N PRO A 5 2.00 17.42 -7.44
CA PRO A 5 2.30 18.32 -6.33
C PRO A 5 3.28 17.65 -5.37
N ASN A 6 4.10 18.43 -4.65
CA ASN A 6 5.06 17.88 -3.69
C ASN A 6 4.42 16.85 -2.76
N ALA A 7 5.11 15.74 -2.52
CA ALA A 7 4.65 14.70 -1.62
C ALA A 7 4.46 15.24 -0.19
N LEU A 8 3.35 14.87 0.44
CA LEU A 8 3.10 15.15 1.85
C LEU A 8 3.70 14.03 2.74
N PRO A 9 3.93 14.29 4.04
CA PRO A 9 4.56 13.31 4.93
C PRO A 9 3.77 11.99 5.01
N ASP A 10 4.42 10.86 4.72
CA ASP A 10 3.78 9.53 4.68
C ASP A 10 2.60 9.45 3.67
N GLU A 11 2.58 10.27 2.62
CA GLU A 11 1.56 10.23 1.57
C GLU A 11 1.79 9.07 0.60
N LEU A 12 0.77 8.24 0.41
CA LEU A 12 0.77 7.18 -0.61
C LEU A 12 0.80 7.80 -2.01
N LEU A 13 1.55 7.22 -2.95
CA LEU A 13 1.66 7.72 -4.33
C LEU A 13 0.30 7.79 -5.00
N PHE A 14 -0.53 6.78 -4.76
CA PHE A 14 -1.93 6.75 -5.18
C PHE A 14 -2.74 7.95 -4.66
N SER A 15 -2.50 8.39 -3.42
CA SER A 15 -3.12 9.61 -2.86
C SER A 15 -2.63 10.86 -3.54
N ARG A 16 -1.32 10.95 -3.80
CA ARG A 16 -0.70 12.10 -4.48
C ARG A 16 -1.26 12.26 -5.90
N ILE A 17 -1.50 11.15 -6.61
CA ILE A 17 -2.20 11.13 -7.90
C ILE A 17 -3.63 11.65 -7.76
N ILE A 18 -4.39 11.20 -6.76
CA ILE A 18 -5.76 11.69 -6.51
C ILE A 18 -5.77 13.19 -6.23
N ARG A 19 -4.83 13.67 -5.41
CA ARG A 19 -4.69 15.09 -5.08
C ARG A 19 -4.36 15.92 -6.32
N PHE A 20 -3.45 15.45 -7.16
CA PHE A 20 -3.15 16.05 -8.46
C PHE A 20 -4.40 16.15 -9.35
N LEU A 21 -5.16 15.06 -9.49
CA LEU A 21 -6.38 15.04 -10.31
C LEU A 21 -7.46 16.01 -9.75
N SER A 22 -7.59 16.08 -8.43
CA SER A 22 -8.55 16.95 -7.75
C SER A 22 -8.27 18.43 -7.98
N VAL A 23 -6.99 18.84 -7.95
CA VAL A 23 -6.58 20.24 -8.10
C VAL A 23 -6.48 20.66 -9.58
N SER A 24 -6.01 19.77 -10.45
CA SER A 24 -5.82 20.08 -11.88
C SER A 24 -7.12 20.10 -12.69
N GLY A 25 -8.19 19.47 -12.19
CA GLY A 25 -9.42 19.25 -12.96
C GLY A 25 -9.24 18.29 -14.15
N LEU A 26 -8.08 17.62 -14.25
CA LEU A 26 -7.81 16.64 -15.29
C LEU A 26 -8.67 15.40 -15.06
N SER A 27 -9.35 14.92 -16.11
CA SER A 27 -10.11 13.68 -15.99
C SER A 27 -9.16 12.50 -15.80
N THR A 28 -9.54 11.58 -14.90
CA THR A 28 -8.77 10.37 -14.63
C THR A 28 -8.42 9.60 -15.91
N SER A 29 -9.37 9.43 -16.83
CA SER A 29 -9.12 8.70 -18.09
C SER A 29 -8.05 9.36 -18.96
N LYS A 30 -7.98 10.70 -19.00
CA LYS A 30 -6.92 11.42 -19.74
C LYS A 30 -5.57 11.22 -19.08
N PHE A 31 -5.51 11.32 -17.75
CA PHE A 31 -4.29 11.02 -16.99
C PHE A 31 -3.81 9.59 -17.26
N LEU A 32 -4.69 8.60 -17.10
CA LEU A 32 -4.34 7.19 -17.29
C LEU A 32 -3.88 6.91 -18.72
N LEU A 33 -4.52 7.52 -19.72
CA LEU A 33 -4.06 7.42 -21.11
C LEU A 33 -2.65 7.99 -21.28
N THR A 34 -2.34 9.15 -20.70
CA THR A 34 -1.00 9.76 -20.84
C THR A 34 0.09 8.98 -20.10
N VAL A 35 -0.19 8.49 -18.89
CA VAL A 35 0.83 7.84 -18.04
C VAL A 35 0.97 6.34 -18.34
N TYR A 36 -0.13 5.68 -18.71
CA TYR A 36 -0.20 4.21 -18.81
C TYR A 36 -0.64 3.71 -20.20
N ASP A 37 -0.76 4.60 -21.19
CA ASP A 37 -1.23 4.30 -22.55
C ASP A 37 -2.59 3.57 -22.58
N SER A 38 -3.40 3.76 -21.53
CA SER A 38 -4.72 3.15 -21.42
C SER A 38 -5.65 3.96 -20.52
N PRO A 39 -6.81 4.42 -21.02
CA PRO A 39 -7.75 5.22 -20.24
C PRO A 39 -8.49 4.40 -19.16
N LYS A 40 -8.25 3.08 -19.14
CA LYS A 40 -8.84 2.10 -18.22
C LYS A 40 -7.78 1.38 -17.39
N ALA A 41 -6.53 1.84 -17.42
CA ALA A 41 -5.46 1.29 -16.60
C ALA A 41 -5.88 1.24 -15.12
N SER A 42 -5.60 0.12 -14.47
CA SER A 42 -5.87 -0.05 -13.04
C SER A 42 -4.59 0.23 -12.26
N ILE A 43 -4.64 1.21 -11.37
CA ILE A 43 -3.54 1.50 -10.45
C ILE A 43 -3.78 0.72 -9.15
N HIS A 44 -2.82 -0.10 -8.74
CA HIS A 44 -2.87 -0.70 -7.41
C HIS A 44 -2.46 0.35 -6.36
N PRO A 45 -3.31 0.67 -5.35
CA PRO A 45 -3.00 1.73 -4.39
C PRO A 45 -1.70 1.49 -3.61
N TYR A 46 -1.46 0.25 -3.20
CA TYR A 46 -0.29 -0.12 -2.39
C TYR A 46 1.00 -0.27 -3.20
N LEU A 47 0.86 -0.67 -4.47
CA LEU A 47 1.90 -1.17 -5.36
C LEU A 47 1.70 -0.49 -6.72
N THR A 48 1.75 0.83 -6.71
CA THR A 48 1.53 1.65 -7.92
C THR A 48 2.65 1.36 -8.92
N ALA A 49 2.30 0.69 -10.03
CA ALA A 49 3.24 0.44 -11.12
C ALA A 49 3.34 1.65 -12.07
N GLY A 50 4.22 1.55 -13.07
CA GLY A 50 4.52 2.63 -14.02
C GLY A 50 5.36 3.74 -13.41
N LEU A 51 6.20 3.41 -12.42
CA LEU A 51 6.97 4.42 -11.68
C LEU A 51 7.93 5.21 -12.58
N SER A 52 8.50 4.61 -13.64
CA SER A 52 9.35 5.34 -14.59
C SER A 52 8.64 6.52 -15.24
N HIS A 53 7.42 6.31 -15.73
CA HIS A 53 6.64 7.38 -16.36
C HIS A 53 6.23 8.45 -15.35
N LEU A 54 5.85 8.04 -14.14
CA LEU A 54 5.47 8.98 -13.08
C LEU A 54 6.67 9.84 -12.64
N ALA A 55 7.84 9.23 -12.48
CA ALA A 55 9.10 9.89 -12.15
C ALA A 55 9.51 10.91 -13.21
N GLU A 56 9.44 10.54 -14.49
CA GLU A 56 9.72 11.45 -15.61
C GLU A 56 8.74 12.63 -15.64
N LEU A 57 7.45 12.39 -15.35
CA LEU A 57 6.45 13.44 -15.31
C LEU A 57 6.64 14.41 -14.15
N SER A 58 7.15 13.95 -13.01
CA SER A 58 7.31 14.76 -11.80
C SER A 58 8.74 15.25 -11.54
N ASP A 59 9.69 14.94 -12.43
CA ASP A 59 11.11 15.26 -12.29
C ASP A 59 11.69 14.74 -10.96
N GLU A 60 11.36 13.48 -10.64
CA GLU A 60 11.78 12.80 -9.41
C GLU A 60 12.50 11.50 -9.72
N GLU A 61 13.36 11.05 -8.80
CA GLU A 61 13.97 9.73 -8.89
C GLU A 61 12.93 8.63 -8.68
N VAL A 62 12.96 7.60 -9.54
CA VAL A 62 12.05 6.44 -9.47
C VAL A 62 12.10 5.76 -8.10
N ASP A 63 13.30 5.64 -7.54
CA ASP A 63 13.50 5.04 -6.21
C ASP A 63 12.86 5.86 -5.09
N ASN A 64 12.83 7.19 -5.20
CA ASN A 64 12.14 8.01 -4.21
C ASN A 64 10.63 7.71 -4.22
N LEU A 65 10.01 7.58 -5.41
CA LEU A 65 8.60 7.20 -5.51
C LEU A 65 8.36 5.80 -4.92
N LEU A 66 9.20 4.82 -5.28
CA LEU A 66 9.09 3.43 -4.82
C LEU A 66 9.22 3.34 -3.30
N TYR A 67 10.32 3.84 -2.74
CA TYR A 67 10.65 3.64 -1.33
C TYR A 67 9.93 4.60 -0.38
N GLN A 68 9.50 5.77 -0.83
CA GLN A 68 8.84 6.76 0.04
C GLN A 68 7.32 6.81 -0.10
N GLN A 69 6.76 6.38 -1.24
CA GLN A 69 5.33 6.56 -1.52
C GLN A 69 4.60 5.26 -1.88
N THR A 70 5.26 4.10 -1.86
CA THR A 70 4.61 2.78 -2.02
C THR A 70 4.90 1.83 -0.85
N LEU A 71 4.18 0.71 -0.79
CA LEU A 71 4.46 -0.37 0.15
C LEU A 71 5.50 -1.38 -0.35
N ALA A 72 6.12 -1.16 -1.51
CA ALA A 72 7.15 -2.05 -2.06
C ALA A 72 8.24 -2.44 -1.05
N PRO A 73 8.77 -1.52 -0.19
CA PRO A 73 9.80 -1.88 0.79
C PRO A 73 9.36 -2.97 1.76
N VAL A 74 8.07 -3.06 2.08
CA VAL A 74 7.54 -4.11 2.96
C VAL A 74 7.56 -5.45 2.24
N PHE A 75 7.02 -5.51 1.02
CA PHE A 75 6.96 -6.74 0.25
C PHE A 75 8.34 -7.25 -0.14
N MET A 76 9.23 -6.38 -0.62
CA MET A 76 10.61 -6.74 -1.00
C MET A 76 11.42 -7.31 0.17
N ARG A 77 11.21 -6.80 1.39
CA ARG A 77 11.88 -7.31 2.59
C ARG A 77 11.29 -8.63 3.08
N CYS A 78 9.98 -8.78 3.00
CA CYS A 78 9.30 -10.02 3.41
C CYS A 78 9.46 -11.15 2.38
N LEU A 79 9.71 -10.81 1.11
CA LEU A 79 9.83 -11.72 -0.02
C LEU A 79 11.16 -11.46 -0.78
N PRO A 80 12.33 -11.70 -0.15
CA PRO A 80 13.62 -11.34 -0.74
C PRO A 80 13.89 -12.04 -2.08
N LEU A 81 13.39 -13.27 -2.26
CA LEU A 81 13.51 -14.02 -3.51
C LEU A 81 12.73 -13.39 -4.67
N HIS A 82 11.65 -12.66 -4.36
CA HIS A 82 10.78 -11.99 -5.34
C HIS A 82 11.07 -10.49 -5.45
N SER A 83 12.01 -9.97 -4.65
CA SER A 83 12.30 -8.53 -4.54
C SER A 83 12.60 -7.88 -5.89
N ASN A 84 13.44 -8.51 -6.71
CA ASN A 84 13.79 -8.01 -8.04
C ASN A 84 12.58 -8.02 -9.01
N GLU A 85 11.74 -9.05 -8.95
CA GLU A 85 10.54 -9.13 -9.79
C GLU A 85 9.50 -8.05 -9.39
N ILE A 86 9.34 -7.81 -8.08
CA ILE A 86 8.50 -6.73 -7.56
C ILE A 86 9.02 -5.38 -8.06
N TYR A 87 10.32 -5.11 -7.91
CA TYR A 87 10.96 -3.87 -8.35
C TYR A 87 10.75 -3.62 -9.84
N LEU A 88 11.12 -4.59 -10.69
CA LEU A 88 10.97 -4.47 -12.15
C LEU A 88 9.50 -4.33 -12.59
N GLY A 89 8.58 -5.04 -11.92
CA GLY A 89 7.15 -4.96 -12.17
C GLY A 89 6.56 -3.58 -11.85
N LEU A 90 7.07 -2.90 -10.82
CA LEU A 90 6.60 -1.57 -10.42
C LEU A 90 7.18 -0.44 -11.28
N ILE A 91 8.44 -0.57 -11.67
CA ILE A 91 9.10 0.40 -12.54
C ILE A 91 8.47 0.41 -13.92
N SER A 92 8.22 -0.78 -14.46
CA SER A 92 7.43 -0.94 -15.68
C SER A 92 5.94 -0.68 -15.41
N SER A 93 5.15 -0.45 -16.46
CA SER A 93 3.68 -0.35 -16.36
C SER A 93 3.01 -1.73 -16.16
N ASN A 94 3.75 -2.76 -15.77
CA ASN A 94 3.28 -4.14 -15.62
C ASN A 94 2.78 -4.43 -14.19
N ASN A 95 1.60 -3.90 -13.88
CA ASN A 95 0.92 -4.13 -12.60
C ASN A 95 0.73 -5.61 -12.26
N TYR A 96 0.60 -6.49 -13.26
CA TYR A 96 0.34 -7.91 -13.05
C TYR A 96 1.53 -8.63 -12.43
N THR A 97 2.74 -8.41 -12.97
CA THR A 97 3.97 -8.99 -12.43
C THR A 97 4.21 -8.54 -10.99
N ALA A 98 4.14 -7.23 -10.71
CA ALA A 98 4.33 -6.73 -9.35
C ALA A 98 3.31 -7.30 -8.35
N THR A 99 2.01 -7.35 -8.74
CA THR A 99 0.96 -7.87 -7.87
C THR A 99 1.15 -9.36 -7.60
N ARG A 100 1.52 -10.15 -8.61
CA ARG A 100 1.77 -11.58 -8.46
C ARG A 100 2.98 -11.85 -7.56
N ALA A 101 4.12 -11.21 -7.85
CA ALA A 101 5.37 -11.41 -7.11
C ALA A 101 5.26 -10.96 -5.65
N SER A 102 4.45 -9.93 -5.37
CA SER A 102 4.16 -9.48 -4.00
C SER A 102 3.26 -10.42 -3.19
N GLN A 103 2.68 -11.45 -3.82
CA GLN A 103 1.71 -12.38 -3.23
C GLN A 103 0.50 -11.68 -2.56
N LEU A 104 0.23 -10.43 -2.93
CA LEU A 104 -0.80 -9.60 -2.31
C LEU A 104 -2.21 -10.17 -2.51
N SER A 105 -2.44 -10.84 -3.64
CA SER A 105 -3.71 -11.52 -3.91
C SER A 105 -4.02 -12.63 -2.92
N CYS A 106 -2.99 -13.30 -2.40
CA CYS A 106 -3.13 -14.38 -1.44
C CYS A 106 -3.53 -13.83 -0.06
N VAL A 107 -2.98 -12.69 0.36
CA VAL A 107 -3.33 -12.02 1.64
C VAL A 107 -4.82 -11.63 1.73
N ARG A 108 -5.55 -11.59 0.61
CA ARG A 108 -6.86 -10.92 0.46
C ARG A 108 -8.08 -11.85 0.39
N GLU A 109 -7.96 -13.13 0.74
CA GLU A 109 -8.97 -14.16 0.45
C GLU A 109 -10.42 -13.89 0.92
N ARG A 110 -10.72 -12.82 1.70
CA ARG A 110 -12.09 -12.58 2.22
C ARG A 110 -12.65 -11.16 2.11
N GLU A 111 -11.88 -10.12 1.75
CA GLU A 111 -12.39 -8.74 1.72
C GLU A 111 -12.03 -7.93 0.45
N PRO A 112 -12.97 -7.09 -0.04
CA PRO A 112 -12.72 -6.17 -1.15
C PRO A 112 -11.60 -5.19 -0.80
N LEU A 113 -10.92 -4.66 -1.82
CA LEU A 113 -9.78 -3.76 -1.61
C LEU A 113 -10.32 -2.44 -1.05
N SER A 114 -9.86 -2.05 0.11
CA SER A 114 -10.25 -0.79 0.75
C SER A 114 -9.02 0.05 1.07
N LEU A 115 -9.16 1.36 1.09
CA LEU A 115 -8.19 2.23 1.73
C LEU A 115 -8.57 2.49 3.18
N LYS A 116 -7.56 2.65 4.02
CA LYS A 116 -7.70 2.88 5.45
C LYS A 116 -7.34 4.32 5.81
N CYS A 117 -8.16 4.98 6.62
CA CYS A 117 -7.87 6.30 7.16
C CYS A 117 -8.05 6.38 8.67
N CYS A 118 -7.40 7.36 9.29
CA CYS A 118 -7.55 7.68 10.70
C CYS A 118 -8.26 9.04 10.80
N PRO A 119 -9.46 9.10 11.39
CA PRO A 119 -10.20 10.34 11.65
C PRO A 119 -9.36 11.49 12.22
N GLN A 120 -8.46 11.19 13.15
CA GLN A 120 -7.60 12.20 13.78
C GLN A 120 -6.45 12.65 12.85
N CYS A 121 -5.91 11.75 12.02
CA CYS A 121 -4.96 12.15 10.98
C CYS A 121 -5.64 13.08 9.99
N VAL A 122 -6.83 12.73 9.48
CA VAL A 122 -7.59 13.56 8.53
C VAL A 122 -7.75 15.00 9.04
N LYS A 123 -8.14 15.19 10.31
CA LYS A 123 -8.24 16.52 10.93
C LYS A 123 -6.89 17.24 11.01
N SER A 124 -5.85 16.52 11.41
CA SER A 124 -4.50 17.07 11.52
C SER A 124 -3.93 17.47 10.14
N ASP A 125 -4.17 16.65 9.12
CA ASP A 125 -3.71 16.90 7.75
C ASP A 125 -4.38 18.15 7.17
N ILE A 126 -5.69 18.30 7.37
CA ILE A 126 -6.42 19.51 6.97
C ILE A 126 -5.88 20.72 7.73
N GLY A 127 -5.67 20.62 9.04
CA GLY A 127 -5.12 21.72 9.84
C GLY A 127 -3.70 22.14 9.43
N ASN A 128 -2.84 21.19 9.06
CA ASN A 128 -1.43 21.44 8.78
C ASN A 128 -1.12 21.69 7.30
N HIS A 129 -1.88 21.08 6.39
CA HIS A 129 -1.61 21.05 4.95
C HIS A 129 -2.79 21.56 4.11
N GLY A 130 -3.94 21.89 4.73
CA GLY A 130 -5.15 22.33 4.04
C GLY A 130 -5.91 21.20 3.34
N VAL A 131 -5.41 19.96 3.38
CA VAL A 131 -5.98 18.83 2.65
C VAL A 131 -5.65 17.52 3.35
N ALA A 132 -6.64 16.62 3.43
CA ALA A 132 -6.44 15.25 3.89
C ALA A 132 -5.90 14.36 2.76
N TYR A 133 -5.16 13.31 3.13
CA TYR A 133 -4.58 12.39 2.15
C TYR A 133 -4.48 10.96 2.71
N TRP A 134 -4.40 9.97 1.82
CA TRP A 134 -4.24 8.58 2.23
C TRP A 134 -2.80 8.33 2.66
N HIS A 135 -2.61 8.13 3.96
CA HIS A 135 -1.32 7.74 4.50
C HIS A 135 -0.92 6.34 4.07
N ARG A 136 0.36 6.18 3.73
CA ARG A 136 0.97 4.92 3.36
C ARG A 136 1.02 3.95 4.55
N SER A 137 1.38 4.41 5.74
CA SER A 137 1.44 3.56 6.95
C SER A 137 0.12 2.91 7.34
N HIS A 138 -1.02 3.56 7.05
CA HIS A 138 -2.34 2.98 7.28
C HIS A 138 -2.65 1.81 6.34
N GLN A 139 -1.98 1.72 5.19
CA GLN A 139 -2.28 0.72 4.17
C GLN A 139 -1.54 -0.61 4.37
N ILE A 140 -0.65 -0.71 5.37
CA ILE A 140 0.12 -1.93 5.60
C ILE A 140 -0.86 -3.10 5.84
N PRO A 141 -0.72 -4.23 5.11
CA PRO A 141 -1.57 -5.40 5.31
C PRO A 141 -1.51 -5.92 6.75
N GLY A 142 -2.68 -6.21 7.34
CA GLY A 142 -2.80 -6.68 8.73
C GLY A 142 -2.72 -5.58 9.81
N ILE A 143 -2.46 -4.33 9.44
CA ILE A 143 -2.41 -3.21 10.38
C ILE A 143 -3.73 -2.49 10.43
N GLU A 144 -4.45 -2.66 11.54
CA GLU A 144 -5.83 -2.15 11.69
C GLU A 144 -5.94 -0.94 12.63
N ALA A 145 -4.85 -0.53 13.28
CA ALA A 145 -4.79 0.65 14.12
C ALA A 145 -3.87 1.73 13.53
N CYS A 146 -4.14 2.99 13.86
CA CYS A 146 -3.26 4.09 13.47
C CYS A 146 -1.95 4.06 14.28
N SER A 147 -0.80 4.31 13.64
CA SER A 147 0.49 4.34 14.33
C SER A 147 0.73 5.61 15.14
N LYS A 148 -0.06 6.66 14.91
CA LYS A 148 0.01 7.96 15.61
C LYS A 148 -1.04 8.10 16.72
N HIS A 149 -2.22 7.51 16.51
CA HIS A 149 -3.38 7.64 17.39
C HIS A 149 -3.87 6.24 17.81
N PRO A 150 -4.18 5.99 19.10
CA PRO A 150 -4.63 4.67 19.58
C PRO A 150 -6.10 4.39 19.22
N ILE A 151 -6.41 4.43 17.91
CA ILE A 151 -7.73 4.20 17.34
C ILE A 151 -7.66 3.23 16.17
N TRP A 152 -8.76 2.51 15.95
CA TRP A 152 -8.95 1.68 14.76
C TRP A 152 -9.05 2.54 13.51
N LEU A 153 -8.48 2.03 12.42
CA LEU A 153 -8.59 2.63 11.09
C LEU A 153 -10.00 2.40 10.53
N VAL A 154 -10.48 3.36 9.76
CA VAL A 154 -11.75 3.29 9.05
C VAL A 154 -11.46 2.82 7.63
N HIS A 155 -12.17 1.79 7.19
CA HIS A 155 -12.07 1.25 5.83
C HIS A 155 -13.02 1.99 4.89
N VAL A 156 -12.51 2.35 3.73
CA VAL A 156 -13.29 2.92 2.62
C VAL A 156 -13.09 2.02 1.41
N ALA A 157 -14.17 1.38 0.97
CA ALA A 157 -14.14 0.47 -0.17
C ALA A 157 -13.74 1.22 -1.45
N LEU A 158 -12.86 0.63 -2.24
CA LEU A 158 -12.52 1.18 -3.56
C LEU A 158 -13.59 0.83 -4.59
N PRO A 159 -13.82 1.70 -5.58
CA PRO A 159 -14.69 1.34 -6.68
C PRO A 159 -14.03 0.23 -7.53
N ASP A 160 -14.87 -0.63 -8.12
CA ASP A 160 -14.42 -1.77 -8.93
C ASP A 160 -13.60 -1.34 -10.16
N ARG A 161 -13.87 -0.14 -10.67
CA ARG A 161 -13.19 0.46 -11.82
C ARG A 161 -12.71 1.86 -11.46
N ILE A 162 -11.57 2.24 -12.03
CA ILE A 162 -11.00 3.59 -11.89
C ILE A 162 -10.90 3.98 -10.40
N ARG A 163 -10.05 3.24 -9.69
CA ARG A 163 -9.91 3.31 -8.23
C ARG A 163 -9.66 4.73 -7.70
N THR A 164 -9.02 5.60 -8.47
CA THR A 164 -8.73 6.98 -8.08
C THR A 164 -9.99 7.84 -7.90
N ASN A 165 -11.15 7.41 -8.39
CA ASN A 165 -12.43 8.10 -8.16
C ASN A 165 -12.93 7.98 -6.71
N ILE A 166 -12.25 7.22 -5.85
CA ILE A 166 -12.51 7.22 -4.40
C ILE A 166 -12.33 8.61 -3.76
N GLY A 167 -11.54 9.49 -4.38
CA GLY A 167 -11.27 10.82 -3.83
C GLY A 167 -10.32 10.80 -2.63
N LEU A 168 -10.22 11.95 -1.96
CA LEU A 168 -9.43 12.10 -0.74
C LEU A 168 -10.26 11.70 0.49
N PRO A 169 -9.63 11.32 1.61
CA PRO A 169 -10.36 10.96 2.82
C PRO A 169 -11.26 12.11 3.31
N GLU A 170 -12.51 11.80 3.61
CA GLU A 170 -13.45 12.75 4.19
C GLU A 170 -13.31 12.83 5.72
N ILE A 171 -13.73 13.96 6.28
CA ILE A 171 -13.80 14.14 7.73
C ILE A 171 -14.84 13.15 8.29
N ASN A 172 -14.42 12.39 9.28
CA ASN A 172 -15.28 11.53 10.06
C ASN A 172 -14.96 11.75 11.55
N ASP A 173 -15.99 11.89 12.39
CA ASP A 173 -15.81 12.07 13.83
C ASP A 173 -15.81 10.76 14.62
N LEU A 174 -16.18 9.65 13.97
CA LEU A 174 -16.28 8.34 14.60
C LEU A 174 -14.88 7.76 14.88
N CYS A 175 -14.42 7.91 16.12
CA CYS A 175 -13.18 7.34 16.61
C CYS A 175 -13.48 6.16 17.55
N ARG A 176 -13.07 4.95 17.18
CA ARG A 176 -13.10 3.78 18.07
C ARG A 176 -11.70 3.50 18.61
N LYS A 177 -11.53 3.48 19.93
CA LYS A 177 -10.24 3.16 20.56
C LYS A 177 -9.76 1.76 20.16
N SER A 178 -8.47 1.64 19.81
CA SER A 178 -7.83 0.36 19.56
C SER A 178 -7.37 -0.31 20.84
N SER A 179 -7.03 -1.60 20.76
CA SER A 179 -6.26 -2.24 21.82
C SER A 179 -4.84 -1.67 21.87
N GLN A 180 -4.16 -1.83 23.01
CA GLN A 180 -2.76 -1.45 23.17
C GLN A 180 -1.86 -2.26 22.22
N SER A 181 -2.08 -3.59 22.12
CA SER A 181 -1.30 -4.46 21.25
C SER A 181 -1.40 -4.08 19.78
N SER A 182 -2.59 -3.73 19.30
CA SER A 182 -2.78 -3.29 17.91
C SER A 182 -2.12 -1.93 17.64
N PHE A 183 -2.15 -1.01 18.61
CA PHE A 183 -1.46 0.27 18.50
C PHE A 183 0.07 0.11 18.47
N GLU A 184 0.62 -0.76 19.32
CA GLU A 184 2.06 -1.07 19.34
C GLU A 184 2.52 -1.75 18.05
N LEU A 185 1.72 -2.70 17.54
CA LEU A 185 1.99 -3.33 16.25
C LEU A 185 2.00 -2.30 15.11
N ALA A 186 1.02 -1.38 15.08
CA ALA A 186 0.97 -0.32 14.08
C ALA A 186 2.20 0.60 14.14
N ARG A 187 2.67 0.94 15.35
CA ARG A 187 3.92 1.71 15.55
C ARG A 187 5.14 0.95 15.05
N TYR A 188 5.22 -0.35 15.34
CA TYR A 188 6.30 -1.20 14.85
C TYR A 188 6.30 -1.28 13.32
N ALA A 189 5.15 -1.56 12.71
CA ALA A 189 5.00 -1.66 11.27
C ALA A 189 5.33 -0.35 10.54
N ASN A 190 4.96 0.81 11.10
CA ASN A 190 5.32 2.11 10.53
C ASN A 190 6.84 2.36 10.57
N LYS A 191 7.50 1.98 11.67
CA LYS A 191 8.98 2.03 11.76
C LYS A 191 9.62 1.10 10.72
N PHE A 192 9.08 -0.11 10.56
CA PHE A 192 9.52 -1.06 9.55
C PHE A 192 9.39 -0.44 8.14
N LEU A 193 8.22 0.08 7.78
CA LEU A 193 8.00 0.75 6.50
C LEU A 193 9.00 1.91 6.23
N SER A 194 9.33 2.69 7.26
CA SER A 194 10.18 3.89 7.13
C SER A 194 11.69 3.63 7.30
N ALA A 195 12.10 2.44 7.72
CA ALA A 195 13.50 2.14 7.98
C ALA A 195 14.32 2.11 6.67
N LYS A 196 15.55 2.63 6.71
CA LYS A 196 16.57 2.37 5.69
C LYS A 196 17.11 0.94 5.88
N GLU A 197 17.58 0.30 4.80
CA GLU A 197 18.04 -1.11 4.81
C GLU A 197 19.06 -1.42 5.92
N GLU A 198 19.88 -0.45 6.29
CA GLU A 198 20.98 -0.59 7.26
C GLU A 198 20.56 -0.48 8.74
N SER A 199 19.33 -0.04 9.04
CA SER A 199 18.93 0.40 10.40
C SER A 199 18.12 -0.64 11.20
N TYR A 200 17.98 -1.87 10.73
CA TYR A 200 17.19 -2.85 11.45
C TYR A 200 17.93 -3.42 12.65
N PRO A 201 17.37 -3.32 13.88
CA PRO A 201 17.68 -4.36 14.85
C PRO A 201 17.27 -5.70 14.22
N LYS A 202 18.10 -6.74 14.38
CA LYS A 202 17.75 -8.14 14.08
C LYS A 202 16.56 -8.56 14.96
N ILE A 203 15.37 -8.04 14.67
CA ILE A 203 14.13 -8.57 15.18
C ILE A 203 13.82 -9.72 14.24
N SER A 204 13.87 -10.93 14.78
CA SER A 204 13.55 -12.11 13.97
C SER A 204 12.18 -11.89 13.33
N LEU A 205 12.05 -12.22 12.04
CA LEU A 205 10.76 -12.37 11.38
C LEU A 205 9.81 -13.22 12.23
N ASP A 206 10.35 -14.10 13.08
CA ASP A 206 9.61 -14.91 14.04
C ASP A 206 8.87 -14.08 15.10
N PHE A 207 9.42 -12.96 15.59
CA PHE A 207 8.72 -12.08 16.54
C PHE A 207 7.54 -11.37 15.86
N TYR A 208 7.75 -10.88 14.64
CA TYR A 208 6.67 -10.26 13.85
C TYR A 208 5.59 -11.29 13.50
N ARG A 209 5.99 -12.52 13.15
CA ARG A 209 5.09 -13.65 12.94
C ARG A 209 4.34 -14.02 14.22
N GLU A 210 4.98 -14.12 15.38
CA GLU A 210 4.31 -14.44 16.65
C GLU A 210 3.25 -13.39 17.01
N ARG A 211 3.57 -12.10 16.89
CA ARG A 211 2.60 -11.02 17.14
C ARG A 211 1.43 -11.05 16.16
N LEU A 212 1.67 -11.39 14.89
CA LEU A 212 0.60 -11.57 13.90
C LEU A 212 -0.25 -12.83 14.19
N ARG A 213 0.30 -13.88 14.85
CA ARG A 213 -0.41 -15.14 15.23
C ARG A 213 -1.37 -14.87 16.38
N GLU A 214 -0.93 -14.07 17.34
CA GLU A 214 -1.73 -13.65 18.49
C GLU A 214 -2.94 -12.77 18.10
N LEU A 215 -2.90 -12.14 16.92
CA LEU A 215 -3.95 -11.26 16.42
C LEU A 215 -4.96 -11.94 15.49
N ASP A 216 -4.91 -13.27 15.37
CA ASP A 216 -5.79 -14.07 14.48
C ASP A 216 -5.81 -13.54 13.03
N SER A 217 -4.69 -12.93 12.61
CA SER A 217 -4.61 -12.23 11.33
C SER A 217 -4.26 -13.23 10.22
N VAL A 218 -5.11 -13.27 9.20
CA VAL A 218 -5.00 -14.11 7.99
C VAL A 218 -3.64 -13.97 7.26
N VAL A 219 -2.88 -12.90 7.56
CA VAL A 219 -1.60 -12.54 6.95
C VAL A 219 -0.52 -13.63 7.11
N ILE A 220 -0.56 -14.44 8.18
CA ILE A 220 0.52 -15.40 8.47
C ILE A 220 0.55 -16.60 7.54
N ARG A 221 -0.61 -17.11 7.12
CA ARG A 221 -0.65 -18.34 6.30
C ARG A 221 0.12 -18.19 4.98
N TYR A 222 0.33 -16.95 4.54
CA TYR A 222 1.02 -16.62 3.30
C TYR A 222 2.53 -16.42 3.51
N LEU A 223 2.96 -15.83 4.63
CA LEU A 223 4.37 -15.64 4.95
C LEU A 223 5.08 -16.93 5.44
N THR A 224 4.35 -18.02 5.65
CA THR A 224 4.86 -19.31 6.13
C THR A 224 4.92 -20.40 5.05
N LYS A 225 4.34 -20.20 3.86
CA LYS A 225 4.25 -21.25 2.84
C LYS A 225 5.50 -21.47 1.99
N GLU A 226 6.60 -20.74 2.21
CA GLU A 226 7.86 -20.91 1.46
C GLU A 226 8.97 -21.67 2.23
N GLN A 227 8.63 -22.56 3.18
CA GLN A 227 9.64 -23.49 3.72
C GLN A 227 9.29 -24.98 3.66
N ASP A 228 8.06 -25.35 3.27
CA ASP A 228 7.70 -26.76 3.04
C ASP A 228 7.00 -26.92 1.70
N SER A 229 7.78 -27.14 0.64
CA SER A 229 7.47 -28.13 -0.40
C SER A 229 8.56 -28.14 -1.48
N GLY A 230 9.65 -28.87 -1.19
CA GLY A 230 10.22 -29.71 -2.22
C GLY A 230 9.25 -30.87 -2.46
N SER A 231 8.93 -31.12 -3.74
CA SER A 231 8.18 -32.27 -4.28
C SER A 231 6.75 -32.51 -3.77
N GLU A 232 5.86 -32.82 -4.72
CA GLU A 232 4.49 -33.32 -4.51
C GLU A 232 3.42 -32.33 -4.05
N GLN A 233 2.95 -31.49 -4.97
CA GLN A 233 1.51 -31.19 -5.12
C GLN A 233 1.27 -30.48 -6.47
N ARG A 234 1.62 -31.18 -7.57
CA ARG A 234 1.10 -30.90 -8.92
C ARG A 234 -0.06 -31.84 -9.22
N GLN A 235 -1.17 -31.71 -8.51
CA GLN A 235 -2.46 -32.31 -8.88
C GLN A 235 -3.47 -31.89 -7.82
N GLU A 236 -4.14 -30.77 -8.04
CA GLU A 236 -5.49 -30.42 -7.55
C GLU A 236 -5.68 -28.91 -7.64
N MET A 237 -5.94 -28.42 -8.86
CA MET A 237 -6.67 -27.16 -9.11
C MET A 237 -7.07 -27.13 -10.58
N MET A 238 -7.92 -28.10 -10.95
CA MET A 238 -8.64 -28.17 -12.24
C MET A 238 -10.16 -28.27 -12.03
N HIS A 239 -10.65 -27.81 -10.87
CA HIS A 239 -12.06 -27.56 -10.68
C HIS A 239 -12.23 -26.27 -9.87
N TYR A 240 -12.81 -25.29 -10.54
CA TYR A 240 -13.32 -23.98 -10.12
C TYR A 240 -12.59 -22.80 -10.76
N PHE A 241 -13.19 -22.38 -11.88
CA PHE A 241 -13.01 -21.19 -12.70
C PHE A 241 -11.90 -21.21 -13.75
#